data_AF-A0A0C4EM04-F1
#
_entry.id   AF-A0A0C4EM04-F1
#
_cell.length_a   1.000
_cell.length_b   1.000
_cell.length_c   1.000
_cell.angle_alpha   90.00
_cell.angle_beta   90.00
_cell.angle_gamma   90.00
#
_symmetry.space_group_name_H-M   'P 1'
#
loop_
_entity.id
_entity.type
_entity.pdbx_description
1 polymer ?
#
loop_
_entity_poly.entity_id
_entity_poly.type
_entity_poly.pdbx_seq_one_letter_code
_entity_poly.pdbx_strand_id
1 'polypeptide(L)'
;MDAYAVTPVCLRVANAVDNLYGYIPVSKEDPNYLKERSRHVSLKFDPCDCSNCEPEAATQIHNCAHLLRKDNFEDIMSNPSRFMEGMPEYIKPKKKRHQKTKYKSRFSESNVKKIADDLVAHFKRFYTNIFGSKPEYKAEQYFTKTDAKAVAQAIEYIEEPRLIAKLIGGKWFDDQVDNMFSFIEVYKQSEFFEKIVFEVEEGKRQKENEEAEKARKKKQQEEEKRRLNEKKEADRLAKHAEDATALEGFKRARAAEVIEAEERRCRGDLLTSSSNPVTLQPKAKRVRLSPEEKKKNDEKIKADKAAKKAEDARALEGFKKARAAEVVERRAKDGEIESTSLT
;
A
#
# COMPACT_ATOMS: atom_id res chain seq x y z
N MET A 1 -19.69 40.74 -2.29
CA MET A 1 -18.85 40.54 -1.10
C MET A 1 -19.15 41.67 -0.14
N ASP A 2 -19.15 41.40 1.16
CA ASP A 2 -19.32 42.43 2.18
C ASP A 2 -18.11 43.37 2.17
N ALA A 3 -18.33 44.68 2.01
CA ALA A 3 -17.24 45.65 1.92
C ALA A 3 -16.49 45.79 3.27
N TYR A 4 -17.11 45.42 4.40
CA TYR A 4 -16.42 45.32 5.68
C TYR A 4 -15.33 44.24 5.70
N ALA A 5 -15.46 43.20 4.87
CA ALA A 5 -14.47 42.12 4.82
C ALA A 5 -13.16 42.53 4.11
N VAL A 6 -13.18 43.62 3.33
CA VAL A 6 -12.04 44.06 2.51
C VAL A 6 -11.56 45.46 2.86
N THR A 7 -12.27 46.19 3.74
CA THR A 7 -11.87 47.55 4.11
C THR A 7 -10.59 47.56 4.94
N PRO A 8 -9.57 48.37 4.58
CA PRO A 8 -8.34 48.52 5.35
C PRO A 8 -8.44 49.64 6.40
N VAL A 9 -9.62 50.24 6.58
CA VAL A 9 -9.81 51.44 7.40
C VAL A 9 -10.42 51.14 8.77
N CYS A 10 -10.34 52.07 9.72
CA CYS A 10 -10.94 51.90 11.04
C CYS A 10 -12.46 51.60 10.92
N LEU A 11 -12.92 50.48 11.49
CA LEU A 11 -14.33 50.06 11.37
C LEU A 11 -15.30 51.05 12.04
N ARG A 12 -14.90 51.69 13.15
CA ARG A 12 -15.73 52.71 13.81
C ARG A 12 -15.98 53.91 12.89
N VAL A 13 -14.96 54.34 12.15
CA VAL A 13 -15.07 55.44 11.19
C VAL A 13 -15.78 54.98 9.93
N ALA A 14 -15.50 53.77 9.44
CA ALA A 14 -16.18 53.17 8.28
C ALA A 14 -17.69 53.10 8.49
N ASN A 15 -18.15 52.63 9.66
CA ASN A 15 -19.57 52.60 10.02
C ASN A 15 -20.19 54.00 10.04
N ALA A 16 -19.45 55.01 10.53
CA ALA A 16 -19.93 56.39 10.54
C ALA A 16 -20.08 56.94 9.12
N VAL A 17 -19.13 56.67 8.23
CA VAL A 17 -19.23 57.04 6.81
C VAL A 17 -20.39 56.31 6.14
N ASP A 18 -20.57 55.01 6.40
CA ASP A 18 -21.67 54.22 5.87
C ASP A 18 -23.03 54.77 6.30
N ASN A 19 -23.19 55.12 7.58
CA ASN A 19 -24.42 55.73 8.09
C ASN A 19 -24.71 57.12 7.50
N LEU A 20 -23.67 57.89 7.15
CA LEU A 20 -23.82 59.25 6.62
C LEU A 20 -23.97 59.29 5.09
N TYR A 21 -23.31 58.39 4.39
CA TYR A 21 -23.12 58.44 2.93
C TYR A 21 -23.56 57.17 2.20
N GLY A 22 -23.94 56.11 2.92
CA GLY A 22 -24.46 54.86 2.37
C GLY A 22 -23.41 53.96 1.72
N TYR A 23 -22.13 54.11 2.07
CA TYR A 23 -21.07 53.25 1.58
C TYR A 23 -19.93 53.04 2.58
N ILE A 24 -19.23 51.92 2.44
CA ILE A 24 -18.07 51.56 3.26
C ILE A 24 -16.78 51.95 2.52
N PRO A 25 -15.90 52.80 3.10
CA PRO A 25 -14.64 53.16 2.48
C PRO A 25 -13.72 51.95 2.35
N VAL A 26 -13.09 51.76 1.19
CA VAL A 26 -12.11 50.67 0.94
C VAL A 26 -10.67 51.18 0.79
N SER A 27 -10.44 52.48 0.99
CA SER A 27 -9.13 53.13 0.90
C SER A 27 -8.97 54.12 2.06
N LYS A 28 -7.74 54.28 2.55
CA LYS A 28 -7.41 55.22 3.64
C LYS A 28 -7.40 56.68 3.17
N GLU A 29 -7.39 56.88 1.86
CA GLU A 29 -7.35 58.15 1.17
C GLU A 29 -8.75 58.67 0.82
N ASP A 30 -9.81 57.91 1.15
CA ASP A 30 -11.19 58.32 0.92
C ASP A 30 -11.49 59.68 1.63
N PRO A 31 -11.98 60.70 0.90
CA PRO A 31 -12.19 62.03 1.47
C PRO A 31 -13.19 62.05 2.64
N ASN A 32 -14.25 61.23 2.58
CA ASN A 32 -15.26 61.18 3.64
C ASN A 32 -14.71 60.45 4.87
N TYR A 33 -13.91 59.39 4.67
CA TYR A 33 -13.17 58.73 5.74
C TYR A 33 -12.19 59.68 6.43
N LEU A 34 -11.40 60.43 5.68
CA LEU A 34 -10.43 61.39 6.24
C LEU A 34 -11.12 62.50 7.03
N LYS A 35 -12.24 63.02 6.51
CA LYS A 35 -13.07 64.02 7.20
C LYS A 35 -13.61 63.49 8.52
N GLU A 36 -14.18 62.29 8.51
CA GLU A 36 -14.78 61.69 9.70
C GLU A 36 -13.73 61.28 10.74
N ARG A 37 -12.59 60.75 10.28
CA ARG A 37 -11.43 60.50 11.15
C ARG A 37 -10.94 61.78 11.81
N SER A 38 -10.86 62.88 11.06
CA SER A 38 -10.45 64.19 11.59
C SER A 38 -11.43 64.71 12.64
N ARG A 39 -12.74 64.49 12.42
CA ARG A 39 -13.80 64.81 13.40
C ARG A 39 -13.65 64.00 14.69
N HIS A 40 -13.35 62.70 14.60
CA HIS A 40 -13.12 61.87 15.79
C HIS A 40 -11.92 62.34 16.60
N VAL A 41 -10.84 62.76 15.92
CA VAL A 41 -9.64 63.33 16.57
C VAL A 41 -9.96 64.68 17.23
N SER A 42 -10.68 65.58 16.55
CA SER A 42 -11.02 66.90 17.11
C SER A 42 -11.95 66.81 18.32
N LEU A 43 -12.85 65.82 18.33
CA LEU A 43 -13.74 65.53 19.45
C LEU A 43 -13.11 64.63 20.52
N LYS A 44 -11.82 64.28 20.38
CA LYS A 44 -11.06 63.47 21.35
C LYS A 44 -11.74 62.14 21.68
N PHE A 45 -12.24 61.46 20.67
CA PHE A 45 -12.77 60.10 20.86
C PHE A 45 -11.65 59.17 21.31
N ASP A 46 -12.01 58.19 22.14
CA ASP A 46 -11.06 57.16 22.57
C ASP A 46 -10.48 56.41 21.36
N PRO A 47 -9.25 55.87 21.48
CA PRO A 47 -8.69 54.95 20.50
C PRO A 47 -9.68 53.85 20.12
N CYS A 48 -9.53 53.31 18.92
CA CYS A 48 -10.39 52.24 18.43
C CYS A 48 -9.63 50.92 18.48
N ASP A 49 -10.24 49.92 19.10
CA ASP A 49 -9.64 48.58 19.27
C ASP A 49 -10.15 47.60 18.19
N CYS A 50 -10.61 48.12 17.04
CA CYS A 50 -11.07 47.26 15.95
C CYS A 50 -9.89 46.54 15.28
N SER A 51 -10.18 45.46 14.54
CA SER A 51 -9.16 44.63 13.88
C SER A 51 -8.25 45.38 12.90
N ASN A 52 -8.70 46.53 12.37
CA ASN A 52 -7.91 47.36 11.46
C ASN A 52 -7.05 48.41 12.20
N CYS A 53 -7.37 48.72 13.45
CA CYS A 53 -6.61 49.66 14.29
C CYS A 53 -5.63 48.93 15.22
N GLU A 54 -6.02 47.74 15.71
CA GLU A 54 -5.17 46.89 16.55
C GLU A 54 -5.14 45.44 16.02
N PRO A 55 -4.40 45.19 14.92
CA PRO A 55 -4.40 43.89 14.25
C PRO A 55 -3.74 42.77 15.08
N GLU A 56 -2.80 43.13 15.95
CA GLU A 56 -2.12 42.18 16.82
C GLU A 56 -3.07 41.61 17.88
N ALA A 57 -3.78 42.48 18.62
CA ALA A 57 -4.78 42.07 19.60
C ALA A 57 -5.89 41.24 18.94
N ALA A 58 -6.39 41.65 17.77
CA ALA A 58 -7.39 40.89 17.01
C ALA A 58 -6.90 39.47 16.64
N THR A 59 -5.63 39.33 16.25
CA THR A 59 -5.03 38.03 15.96
C THR A 59 -4.93 37.17 17.22
N GLN A 60 -4.56 37.76 18.36
CA GLN A 60 -4.47 37.05 19.64
C GLN A 60 -5.86 36.59 20.12
N ILE A 61 -6.89 37.43 20.00
CA ILE A 61 -8.29 37.09 20.31
C ILE A 61 -8.77 35.94 19.40
N HIS A 62 -8.51 36.02 18.10
CA HIS A 62 -8.85 34.94 17.16
C HIS A 62 -8.18 33.61 17.57
N ASN A 63 -6.91 33.65 17.98
CA ASN A 63 -6.22 32.46 18.46
C ASN A 63 -6.81 31.93 19.77
N CYS A 64 -7.33 32.80 20.63
CA CYS A 64 -8.03 32.43 21.87
C CYS A 64 -9.51 32.04 21.66
N ALA A 65 -10.05 32.10 20.44
CA ALA A 65 -11.49 31.93 20.20
C ALA A 65 -12.05 30.59 20.72
N HIS A 66 -11.23 29.54 20.73
CA HIS A 66 -11.58 28.22 21.26
C HIS A 66 -11.65 28.15 22.80
N LEU A 67 -11.08 29.15 23.50
CA LEU A 67 -11.09 29.29 24.96
C LEU A 67 -12.22 30.20 25.45
N LEU A 68 -12.87 30.95 24.56
CA LEU A 68 -13.95 31.87 24.89
C LEU A 68 -15.12 31.13 25.53
N ARG A 69 -15.49 31.58 26.72
CA ARG A 69 -16.65 31.20 27.50
C ARG A 69 -17.30 32.48 28.04
N LYS A 70 -18.54 32.38 28.54
CA LYS A 70 -19.27 33.56 29.03
C LYS A 70 -18.59 34.25 30.21
N ASP A 71 -17.88 33.49 31.02
CA ASP A 71 -17.20 33.92 32.25
C ASP A 71 -15.83 34.56 32.00
N ASN A 72 -15.15 34.24 30.90
CA ASN A 72 -13.81 34.75 30.59
C ASN A 72 -13.76 35.68 29.36
N PHE A 73 -14.92 36.02 28.79
CA PHE A 73 -15.03 36.83 27.58
C PHE A 73 -14.34 38.19 27.74
N GLU A 74 -14.72 38.95 28.78
CA GLU A 74 -14.18 40.29 29.02
C GLU A 74 -12.67 40.27 29.31
N ASP A 75 -12.21 39.25 30.03
CA ASP A 75 -10.79 39.07 30.33
C ASP A 75 -9.97 38.79 29.07
N ILE A 76 -10.49 37.96 28.15
CA ILE A 76 -9.85 37.66 26.87
C ILE A 76 -9.85 38.88 25.95
N MET A 77 -10.94 39.66 25.94
CA MET A 77 -11.01 40.90 25.15
C MET A 77 -10.04 41.97 25.65
N SER A 78 -9.87 42.07 26.98
CA SER A 78 -9.01 43.08 27.61
C SER A 78 -7.53 42.70 27.61
N ASN A 79 -7.20 41.41 27.76
CA ASN A 79 -5.81 40.95 27.77
C ASN A 79 -5.68 39.52 27.18
N PRO A 80 -5.72 39.38 25.85
CA PRO A 80 -5.67 38.08 25.19
C PRO A 80 -4.31 37.37 25.37
N SER A 81 -3.22 38.12 25.57
CA SER A 81 -1.88 37.58 25.80
C SER A 81 -1.79 36.71 27.06
N ARG A 82 -2.51 37.08 28.14
CA ARG A 82 -2.55 36.33 29.41
C ARG A 82 -2.99 34.87 29.24
N PHE A 83 -3.85 34.59 28.26
CA PHE A 83 -4.37 33.24 28.01
C PHE A 83 -3.53 32.43 27.02
N MET A 84 -2.61 33.10 26.31
CA MET A 84 -1.69 32.44 25.38
C MET A 84 -0.31 32.16 26.00
N GLU A 85 0.12 32.95 26.98
CA GLU A 85 1.41 32.79 27.63
C GLU A 85 1.49 31.46 28.42
N GLY A 86 2.47 30.63 28.10
CA GLY A 86 2.65 29.31 28.72
C GLY A 86 1.66 28.23 28.26
N MET A 87 0.78 28.51 27.29
CA MET A 87 -0.22 27.55 26.85
C MET A 87 0.41 26.37 26.08
N PRO A 88 0.24 25.13 26.54
CA PRO A 88 0.84 23.97 25.90
C PRO A 88 0.38 23.78 24.46
N GLU A 89 1.30 23.37 23.58
CA GLU A 89 1.05 23.23 22.14
C GLU A 89 -0.08 22.25 21.79
N TYR A 90 -0.42 21.32 22.68
CA TYR A 90 -1.53 20.37 22.48
C TYR A 90 -2.93 20.96 22.70
N ILE A 91 -3.05 22.10 23.39
CA ILE A 91 -4.33 22.81 23.62
C ILE A 91 -4.66 23.74 22.46
N LYS A 92 -3.65 24.19 21.70
CA LYS A 92 -3.84 25.01 20.50
C LYS A 92 -4.71 24.24 19.49
N PRO A 93 -5.73 24.86 18.89
CA PRO A 93 -6.60 24.20 17.93
C PRO A 93 -5.76 23.75 16.74
N LYS A 94 -5.59 22.42 16.61
CA LYS A 94 -4.95 21.84 15.44
C LYS A 94 -5.78 22.21 14.23
N LYS A 95 -5.15 22.83 13.20
CA LYS A 95 -5.79 23.04 11.90
C LYS A 95 -6.34 21.68 11.45
N LYS A 96 -7.67 21.53 11.43
CA LYS A 96 -8.30 20.32 10.90
C LYS A 96 -7.92 20.25 9.42
N ARG A 97 -6.92 19.44 9.09
CA ARG A 97 -6.67 19.06 7.71
C ARG A 97 -7.89 18.28 7.28
N HIS A 98 -8.71 18.87 6.41
CA HIS A 98 -9.73 18.12 5.69
C HIS A 98 -8.99 17.10 4.81
N GLN A 99 -8.81 15.89 5.33
CA GLN A 99 -8.35 14.77 4.52
C GLN A 99 -9.50 14.47 3.56
N LYS A 100 -9.36 14.87 2.30
CA LYS A 100 -10.25 14.39 1.24
C LYS A 100 -10.05 12.87 1.16
N THR A 101 -11.10 12.11 1.43
CA THR A 101 -11.11 10.66 1.21
C THR A 101 -10.79 10.40 -0.26
N LYS A 102 -9.68 9.73 -0.53
CA LYS A 102 -9.31 9.33 -1.89
C LYS A 102 -9.99 7.99 -2.19
N TYR A 103 -10.92 7.99 -3.14
CA TYR A 103 -11.51 6.76 -3.65
C TYR A 103 -10.59 6.16 -4.71
N LYS A 104 -10.35 4.85 -4.61
CA LYS A 104 -9.65 4.09 -5.64
C LYS A 104 -10.66 3.19 -6.33
N SER A 105 -10.84 3.39 -7.63
CA SER A 105 -11.65 2.48 -8.44
C SER A 105 -10.94 1.16 -8.64
N ARG A 106 -11.71 0.08 -8.73
CA ARG A 106 -11.24 -1.25 -9.14
C ARG A 106 -11.11 -1.39 -10.67
N PHE A 107 -11.62 -0.42 -11.42
CA PHE A 107 -11.59 -0.44 -12.89
C PHE A 107 -10.23 0.03 -13.42
N SER A 108 -9.91 -0.37 -14.65
CA SER A 108 -8.72 0.10 -15.36
C SER A 108 -8.77 1.62 -15.59
N GLU A 109 -7.62 2.25 -15.76
CA GLU A 109 -7.56 3.69 -16.00
C GLU A 109 -8.28 4.10 -17.30
N SER A 110 -8.28 3.23 -18.32
CA SER A 110 -9.04 3.46 -19.56
C SER A 110 -10.55 3.51 -19.32
N ASN A 111 -11.07 2.60 -18.50
CA ASN A 111 -12.50 2.55 -18.18
C ASN A 111 -12.91 3.74 -17.32
N VAL A 112 -12.12 4.09 -16.30
CA VAL A 112 -12.35 5.29 -15.48
C VAL A 112 -12.35 6.56 -16.34
N LYS A 113 -11.42 6.66 -17.30
CA LYS A 113 -11.36 7.79 -18.23
C LYS A 113 -12.62 7.88 -19.09
N LYS A 114 -13.09 6.76 -19.65
CA LYS A 114 -14.31 6.73 -20.45
C LYS A 114 -15.54 7.16 -19.64
N ILE A 115 -15.68 6.66 -18.41
CA ILE A 115 -16.76 7.05 -17.49
C ILE A 115 -16.70 8.57 -17.21
N ALA A 116 -15.50 9.11 -16.96
CA ALA A 116 -15.32 10.54 -16.73
C ALA A 116 -15.68 11.38 -17.97
N ASP A 117 -15.30 10.93 -19.17
CA ASP A 117 -15.63 11.61 -20.42
C ASP A 117 -17.14 11.60 -20.68
N ASP A 118 -17.82 10.49 -20.43
CA ASP A 118 -19.29 10.37 -20.53
C ASP A 118 -20.00 11.29 -19.52
N LEU A 119 -19.50 11.37 -18.28
CA LEU A 119 -20.01 12.29 -17.25
C LEU A 119 -19.88 13.77 -17.69
N VAL A 120 -18.73 14.15 -18.23
CA VAL A 120 -18.51 15.53 -18.72
C VAL A 120 -19.43 15.83 -19.91
N ALA A 121 -19.59 14.87 -20.83
CA ALA A 121 -20.48 15.04 -21.99
C ALA A 121 -21.95 15.21 -21.54
N HIS A 122 -22.40 14.38 -20.59
CA HIS A 122 -23.74 14.50 -20.02
C HIS A 122 -23.94 15.85 -19.32
N PHE A 123 -23.01 16.24 -18.47
CA PHE A 123 -23.07 17.52 -17.75
C PHE A 123 -23.08 18.71 -18.71
N LYS A 124 -22.26 18.70 -19.76
CA LYS A 124 -22.26 19.76 -20.79
C LYS A 124 -23.62 19.87 -21.48
N ARG A 125 -24.28 18.75 -21.77
CA ARG A 125 -25.63 18.76 -22.37
C ARG A 125 -26.68 19.32 -21.40
N PHE A 126 -26.63 18.91 -20.13
CA PHE A 126 -27.49 19.43 -19.07
C PHE A 126 -27.30 20.95 -18.89
N TYR A 127 -26.05 21.40 -18.83
CA TYR A 127 -25.70 22.80 -18.67
C TYR A 127 -26.22 23.68 -19.81
N THR A 128 -26.02 23.25 -21.07
CA THR A 128 -26.53 23.98 -22.24
C THR A 128 -28.07 24.00 -22.29
N ASN A 129 -28.74 22.98 -21.75
CA ASN A 129 -30.20 22.97 -21.66
C ASN A 129 -30.73 24.02 -20.67
N ILE A 130 -30.05 24.21 -19.53
CA ILE A 130 -30.47 25.17 -18.51
C ILE A 130 -30.09 26.60 -18.88
N PHE A 131 -28.85 26.84 -19.29
CA PHE A 131 -28.32 28.19 -19.48
C PHE A 131 -28.26 28.63 -20.96
N GLY A 132 -28.68 27.77 -21.89
CA GLY A 132 -28.69 28.05 -23.32
C GLY A 132 -27.30 28.14 -23.96
N SER A 133 -27.24 28.75 -25.15
CA SER A 133 -26.03 28.75 -26.00
C SER A 133 -24.95 29.78 -25.59
N LYS A 134 -25.30 30.77 -24.76
CA LYS A 134 -24.38 31.85 -24.33
C LYS A 134 -24.49 32.13 -22.82
N PRO A 135 -24.10 31.15 -21.98
CA PRO A 135 -24.06 31.33 -20.55
C PRO A 135 -22.96 32.32 -20.14
N GLU A 136 -23.17 33.05 -19.04
CA GLU A 136 -22.17 33.96 -18.46
C GLU A 136 -20.90 33.21 -18.02
N TYR A 137 -21.06 31.97 -17.58
CA TYR A 137 -20.00 31.09 -17.11
C TYR A 137 -19.89 29.85 -18.00
N LYS A 138 -18.73 29.20 -18.01
CA LYS A 138 -18.54 27.93 -18.74
C LYS A 138 -18.94 26.75 -17.86
N ALA A 139 -19.47 25.68 -18.45
CA ALA A 139 -19.77 24.43 -17.75
C ALA A 139 -18.57 23.90 -16.93
N GLU A 140 -17.36 24.05 -17.47
CA GLU A 140 -16.10 23.61 -16.85
C GLU A 140 -15.79 24.32 -15.53
N GLN A 141 -16.44 25.45 -15.25
CA GLN A 141 -16.31 26.17 -13.97
C GLN A 141 -17.10 25.51 -12.84
N TYR A 142 -18.15 24.74 -13.17
CA TYR A 142 -18.99 24.01 -12.22
C TYR A 142 -18.66 22.53 -12.13
N PHE A 143 -18.13 21.95 -13.22
CA PHE A 143 -17.74 20.56 -13.26
C PHE A 143 -16.52 20.36 -14.16
N THR A 144 -15.37 20.17 -13.52
CA THR A 144 -14.09 20.01 -14.21
C THR A 144 -13.84 18.56 -14.58
N LYS A 145 -12.87 18.32 -15.48
CA LYS A 145 -12.38 16.95 -15.78
C LYS A 145 -11.81 16.25 -14.56
N THR A 146 -11.24 17.01 -13.62
CA THR A 146 -10.75 16.46 -12.34
C THR A 146 -11.89 15.99 -11.45
N ASP A 147 -12.99 16.75 -11.41
CA ASP A 147 -14.19 16.35 -10.65
C ASP A 147 -14.83 15.11 -11.29
N ALA A 148 -14.92 15.07 -12.62
CA ALA A 148 -15.41 13.90 -13.34
C ALA A 148 -14.57 12.65 -13.08
N LYS A 149 -13.22 12.78 -13.04
CA LYS A 149 -12.33 11.67 -12.68
C LYS A 149 -12.56 11.22 -11.23
N ALA A 150 -12.76 12.15 -10.30
CA ALA A 150 -13.04 11.82 -8.90
C ALA A 150 -14.38 11.09 -8.73
N VAL A 151 -15.43 11.54 -9.43
CA VAL A 151 -16.75 10.89 -9.45
C VAL A 151 -16.66 9.50 -10.10
N ALA A 152 -15.98 9.38 -11.25
CA ALA A 152 -15.75 8.10 -11.91
C ALA A 152 -14.96 7.12 -11.04
N GLN A 153 -13.98 7.60 -10.27
CA GLN A 153 -13.22 6.78 -9.33
C GLN A 153 -14.07 6.26 -8.17
N ALA A 154 -15.07 7.04 -7.76
CA ALA A 154 -15.97 6.73 -6.66
C ALA A 154 -17.29 6.08 -7.12
N ILE A 155 -17.48 5.80 -8.41
CA ILE A 155 -18.79 5.47 -8.99
C ILE A 155 -19.51 4.30 -8.29
N GLU A 156 -18.77 3.29 -7.86
CA GLU A 156 -19.32 2.14 -7.13
C GLU A 156 -19.82 2.50 -5.73
N TYR A 157 -19.24 3.50 -5.09
CA TYR A 157 -19.57 3.96 -3.74
C TYR A 157 -20.68 5.02 -3.71
N ILE A 158 -21.11 5.52 -4.87
CA ILE A 158 -22.15 6.54 -4.97
C ILE A 158 -23.52 5.86 -4.81
N GLU A 159 -24.04 5.90 -3.58
CA GLU A 159 -25.41 5.51 -3.21
C GLU A 159 -26.31 6.72 -2.96
N GLU A 160 -25.73 7.87 -2.65
CA GLU A 160 -26.47 9.12 -2.38
C GLU A 160 -25.89 10.31 -3.18
N PRO A 161 -26.74 11.28 -3.58
CA PRO A 161 -26.30 12.51 -4.25
C PRO A 161 -25.27 13.31 -3.42
N ARG A 162 -25.34 13.22 -2.09
CA ARG A 162 -24.43 13.89 -1.14
C ARG A 162 -22.96 13.55 -1.39
N LEU A 163 -22.66 12.33 -1.83
CA LEU A 163 -21.28 11.94 -2.10
C LEU A 163 -20.74 12.67 -3.34
N ILE A 164 -21.55 12.87 -4.37
CA ILE A 164 -21.19 13.64 -5.57
C ILE A 164 -20.87 15.09 -5.17
N ALA A 165 -21.74 15.72 -4.39
CA ALA A 165 -21.51 17.09 -3.90
C ALA A 165 -20.19 17.21 -3.12
N LYS A 166 -19.85 16.21 -2.31
CA LYS A 166 -18.59 16.16 -1.54
C LYS A 166 -17.36 15.94 -2.43
N LEU A 167 -17.51 15.18 -3.52
CA LEU A 167 -16.43 14.85 -4.45
C LEU A 167 -16.05 16.03 -5.34
N ILE A 168 -17.04 16.69 -5.93
CA ILE A 168 -16.84 17.91 -6.74
C ILE A 168 -16.34 19.03 -5.83
N GLY A 169 -17.07 19.29 -4.74
CA GLY A 169 -16.84 20.47 -3.90
C GLY A 169 -17.02 21.77 -4.68
N GLY A 170 -16.76 22.91 -4.05
CA GLY A 170 -16.85 24.21 -4.74
C GLY A 170 -18.29 24.67 -5.00
N LYS A 171 -18.46 25.50 -6.04
CA LYS A 171 -19.75 26.09 -6.41
C LYS A 171 -20.52 25.15 -7.34
N TRP A 172 -21.78 24.93 -7.02
CA TRP A 172 -22.76 24.20 -7.81
C TRP A 172 -24.06 24.99 -7.81
N PHE A 173 -24.94 24.70 -8.77
CA PHE A 173 -26.26 25.32 -8.88
C PHE A 173 -27.36 24.28 -8.66
N ASP A 174 -28.60 24.75 -8.55
CA ASP A 174 -29.76 23.90 -8.27
C ASP A 174 -29.90 22.78 -9.32
N ASP A 175 -30.39 21.61 -8.89
CA ASP A 175 -30.58 20.39 -9.69
C ASP A 175 -29.30 19.75 -10.28
N GLN A 176 -28.12 20.38 -10.18
CA GLN A 176 -26.87 19.82 -10.70
C GLN A 176 -26.57 18.44 -10.11
N VAL A 177 -26.61 18.32 -8.78
CA VAL A 177 -26.19 17.11 -8.08
C VAL A 177 -27.19 15.97 -8.31
N ASP A 178 -28.49 16.27 -8.31
CA ASP A 178 -29.54 15.28 -8.50
C ASP A 178 -29.61 14.78 -9.95
N ASN A 179 -29.39 15.66 -10.93
CA ASN A 179 -29.27 15.27 -12.33
C ASN A 179 -28.08 14.33 -12.55
N MET A 180 -26.92 14.67 -11.98
CA MET A 180 -25.72 13.84 -12.06
C MET A 180 -25.92 12.48 -11.37
N PHE A 181 -26.59 12.46 -10.22
CA PHE A 181 -26.91 11.21 -9.53
C PHE A 181 -27.81 10.32 -10.39
N SER A 182 -28.90 10.89 -10.94
CA SER A 182 -29.81 10.18 -11.83
C SER A 182 -29.09 9.60 -13.06
N PHE A 183 -28.16 10.36 -13.65
CA PHE A 183 -27.33 9.86 -14.73
C PHE A 183 -26.47 8.67 -14.30
N ILE A 184 -25.84 8.72 -13.13
CA ILE A 184 -25.00 7.63 -12.61
C ILE A 184 -25.83 6.37 -12.37
N GLU A 185 -27.05 6.49 -11.84
CA GLU A 185 -27.95 5.34 -11.65
C GLU A 185 -28.28 4.65 -12.97
N VAL A 186 -28.63 5.43 -14.00
CA VAL A 186 -28.88 4.90 -15.36
C VAL A 186 -27.60 4.32 -15.96
N TYR A 187 -26.45 4.97 -15.74
CA TYR A 187 -25.17 4.53 -16.27
C TYR A 187 -24.73 3.19 -15.65
N LYS A 188 -25.00 2.96 -14.36
CA LYS A 188 -24.73 1.69 -13.67
C LYS A 188 -25.52 0.51 -14.26
N GLN A 189 -26.66 0.79 -14.88
CA GLN A 189 -27.50 -0.21 -15.56
C GLN A 189 -27.13 -0.40 -17.04
N SER A 190 -26.10 0.31 -17.53
CA SER A 190 -25.68 0.16 -18.92
C SER A 190 -24.93 -1.15 -19.15
N GLU A 191 -25.13 -1.77 -20.32
CA GLU A 191 -24.39 -2.97 -20.74
C GLU A 191 -22.87 -2.78 -20.65
N PHE A 192 -22.39 -1.55 -20.92
CA PHE A 192 -20.99 -1.20 -20.81
C PHE A 192 -20.48 -1.32 -19.36
N PHE A 193 -21.24 -0.80 -18.39
CA PHE A 193 -20.87 -0.86 -16.98
C PHE A 193 -20.93 -2.29 -16.45
N GLU A 194 -22.00 -3.04 -16.79
CA GLU A 194 -22.13 -4.46 -16.44
C GLU A 194 -20.97 -5.29 -16.98
N LYS A 195 -20.57 -5.06 -18.24
CA LYS A 195 -19.44 -5.76 -18.84
C LYS A 195 -18.13 -5.48 -18.12
N ILE A 196 -17.85 -4.23 -17.76
CA ILE A 196 -16.63 -3.88 -17.01
C ILE A 196 -16.63 -4.54 -15.62
N VAL A 197 -17.77 -4.54 -14.94
CA VAL A 197 -17.94 -5.20 -13.64
C VAL A 197 -17.65 -6.70 -13.77
N PHE A 198 -18.21 -7.35 -14.80
CA PHE A 198 -17.99 -8.76 -15.10
C PHE A 198 -16.51 -9.07 -15.37
N GLU A 199 -15.83 -8.30 -16.23
CA GLU A 199 -14.41 -8.49 -16.55
C GLU A 199 -13.51 -8.39 -15.31
N VAL A 200 -13.80 -7.45 -14.41
CA VAL A 200 -13.05 -7.30 -13.15
C VAL A 200 -13.29 -8.50 -12.23
N GLU A 201 -14.52 -8.99 -12.14
CA GLU A 201 -14.85 -10.16 -11.30
C GLU A 201 -14.28 -11.45 -11.86
N GLU A 202 -14.32 -11.64 -13.17
CA GLU A 202 -13.71 -12.79 -13.83
C GLU A 202 -12.19 -12.79 -13.63
N GLY A 203 -11.53 -11.64 -13.78
CA GLY A 203 -10.10 -11.50 -13.51
C GLY A 203 -9.72 -11.81 -12.06
N LYS A 204 -10.61 -11.53 -11.09
CA LYS A 204 -10.40 -11.94 -9.68
C LYS A 204 -10.52 -13.46 -9.52
N ARG A 205 -11.56 -14.07 -10.09
CA ARG A 205 -11.77 -15.54 -10.03
C ARG A 205 -10.61 -16.30 -10.67
N GLN A 206 -10.08 -15.81 -11.80
CA GLN A 206 -8.93 -16.41 -12.46
C GLN A 206 -7.68 -16.39 -11.57
N LYS A 207 -7.39 -15.25 -10.93
CA LYS A 207 -6.26 -15.14 -9.99
C LYS A 207 -6.40 -16.06 -8.79
N GLU A 208 -7.59 -16.11 -8.17
CA GLU A 208 -7.88 -17.00 -7.06
C GLU A 208 -7.72 -18.48 -7.45
N ASN A 209 -8.19 -18.85 -8.64
CA ASN A 209 -8.02 -20.22 -9.18
C ASN A 209 -6.54 -20.55 -9.44
N GLU A 210 -5.77 -19.64 -10.04
CA GLU A 210 -4.33 -19.84 -10.23
C GLU A 210 -3.57 -19.99 -8.91
N GLU A 211 -3.90 -19.18 -7.90
CA GLU A 211 -3.31 -19.28 -6.57
C GLU A 211 -3.68 -20.60 -5.89
N ALA A 212 -4.93 -21.03 -6.01
CA ALA A 212 -5.39 -22.33 -5.50
C ALA A 212 -4.69 -23.50 -6.21
N GLU A 213 -4.49 -23.41 -7.53
CA GLU A 213 -3.79 -24.44 -8.30
C GLU A 213 -2.30 -24.51 -7.93
N LYS A 214 -1.63 -23.36 -7.80
CA LYS A 214 -0.23 -23.27 -7.32
C LYS A 214 -0.10 -23.87 -5.91
N ALA A 215 -1.05 -23.58 -5.01
CA ALA A 215 -1.08 -24.16 -3.68
C ALA A 215 -1.28 -25.69 -3.71
N ARG A 216 -2.17 -26.21 -4.57
CA ARG A 216 -2.39 -27.65 -4.75
C ARG A 216 -1.15 -28.36 -5.27
N LYS A 217 -0.49 -27.82 -6.31
CA LYS A 217 0.77 -28.35 -6.86
C LYS A 217 1.86 -28.39 -5.80
N LYS A 218 1.99 -27.34 -4.99
CA LYS A 218 2.96 -27.31 -3.88
C LYS A 218 2.69 -28.38 -2.84
N LYS A 219 1.43 -28.59 -2.43
CA LYS A 219 1.04 -29.66 -1.50
C LYS A 219 1.35 -31.05 -2.05
N GLN A 220 1.04 -31.30 -3.32
CA GLN A 220 1.35 -32.58 -3.98
C GLN A 220 2.86 -32.85 -4.02
N GLN A 221 3.68 -31.86 -4.36
CA GLN A 221 5.14 -32.00 -4.36
C GLN A 221 5.70 -32.25 -2.96
N GLU A 222 5.12 -31.64 -1.94
CA GLU A 222 5.52 -31.85 -0.54
C GLU A 222 5.14 -33.26 -0.06
N GLU A 223 3.94 -33.74 -0.41
CA GLU A 223 3.50 -35.09 -0.10
C GLU A 223 4.32 -36.15 -0.84
N GLU A 224 4.65 -35.94 -2.11
CA GLU A 224 5.51 -36.85 -2.89
C GLU A 224 6.92 -36.94 -2.29
N LYS A 225 7.51 -35.78 -1.91
CA LYS A 225 8.79 -35.75 -1.20
C LYS A 225 8.72 -36.49 0.13
N ARG A 226 7.62 -36.37 0.87
CA ARG A 226 7.40 -37.09 2.13
C ARG A 226 7.33 -38.59 1.90
N ARG A 227 6.53 -39.07 0.94
CA ARG A 227 6.44 -40.49 0.56
C ARG A 227 7.78 -41.05 0.10
N LEU A 228 8.56 -40.28 -0.65
CA LEU A 228 9.90 -40.69 -1.08
C LEU A 228 10.87 -40.81 0.11
N ASN A 229 10.79 -39.91 1.08
CA ASN A 229 11.61 -39.97 2.29
C ASN A 229 11.21 -41.18 3.17
N GLU A 230 9.91 -41.41 3.37
CA GLU A 230 9.39 -42.57 4.10
C GLU A 230 9.85 -43.89 3.44
N LYS A 231 9.80 -43.99 2.10
CA LYS A 231 10.32 -45.16 1.37
C LYS A 231 11.83 -45.36 1.57
N LYS A 232 12.62 -44.28 1.48
CA LYS A 232 14.08 -44.35 1.71
C LYS A 232 14.42 -44.78 3.14
N GLU A 233 13.61 -44.38 4.12
CA GLU A 233 13.78 -44.76 5.52
C GLU A 233 13.42 -46.24 5.73
N ALA A 234 12.31 -46.70 5.16
CA ALA A 234 11.93 -48.11 5.17
C ALA A 234 12.99 -49.01 4.51
N ASP A 235 13.54 -48.62 3.36
CA ASP A 235 14.61 -49.36 2.68
C ASP A 235 15.88 -49.44 3.53
N ARG A 236 16.21 -48.40 4.31
CA ARG A 236 17.35 -48.42 5.24
C ARG A 236 17.09 -49.37 6.40
N LEU A 237 15.90 -49.34 6.98
CA LEU A 237 15.50 -50.26 8.05
C LEU A 237 15.51 -51.71 7.58
N ALA A 238 15.00 -51.98 6.37
CA ALA A 238 15.02 -53.32 5.77
C ALA A 238 16.45 -53.84 5.60
N LYS A 239 17.37 -53.02 5.06
CA LYS A 239 18.79 -53.40 4.97
C LYS A 239 19.43 -53.68 6.32
N HIS A 240 19.13 -52.87 7.34
CA HIS A 240 19.63 -53.12 8.69
C HIS A 240 19.08 -54.43 9.29
N ALA A 241 17.82 -54.76 9.02
CA ALA A 241 17.21 -56.02 9.45
C ALA A 241 17.86 -57.22 8.72
N GLU A 242 18.08 -57.12 7.40
CA GLU A 242 18.79 -58.12 6.61
C GLU A 242 20.21 -58.37 7.15
N ASP A 243 20.98 -57.31 7.37
CA ASP A 243 22.33 -57.39 7.93
C ASP A 243 22.31 -58.02 9.34
N ALA A 244 21.32 -57.71 10.18
CA ALA A 244 21.16 -58.32 11.50
C ALA A 244 20.83 -59.82 11.41
N THR A 245 19.92 -60.21 10.51
CA THR A 245 19.62 -61.64 10.26
C THR A 245 20.81 -62.40 9.69
N ALA A 246 21.60 -61.78 8.81
CA ALA A 246 22.82 -62.38 8.29
C ALA A 246 23.88 -62.58 9.39
N LEU A 247 24.02 -61.61 10.30
CA LEU A 247 24.92 -61.71 11.45
C LEU A 247 24.48 -62.79 12.44
N GLU A 248 23.19 -62.88 12.74
CA GLU A 248 22.58 -64.00 13.49
C GLU A 248 22.89 -65.35 12.85
N GLY A 249 22.69 -65.46 11.52
CA GLY A 249 23.02 -66.65 10.76
C GLY A 249 24.50 -67.04 10.88
N PHE A 250 25.40 -66.05 10.79
CA PHE A 250 26.84 -66.28 10.95
C PHE A 250 27.22 -66.75 12.36
N LYS A 251 26.59 -66.18 13.40
CA LYS A 251 26.78 -66.60 14.80
C LYS A 251 26.31 -68.04 15.02
N ARG A 252 25.15 -68.41 14.47
CA ARG A 252 24.62 -69.79 14.56
C ARG A 252 25.50 -70.79 13.83
N ALA A 253 25.97 -70.46 12.62
CA ALA A 253 26.90 -71.30 11.87
C ALA A 253 28.20 -71.53 12.66
N ARG A 254 28.77 -70.48 13.25
CA ARG A 254 29.99 -70.59 14.06
C ARG A 254 29.78 -71.39 15.36
N ALA A 255 28.62 -71.26 16.00
CA ALA A 255 28.26 -72.05 17.17
C ALA A 255 28.11 -73.55 16.82
N ALA A 256 27.46 -73.85 15.69
CA ALA A 256 27.36 -75.22 15.17
C ALA A 256 28.74 -75.82 14.85
N GLU A 257 29.64 -75.03 14.25
CA GLU A 257 31.02 -75.45 13.96
C GLU A 257 31.83 -75.78 15.22
N VAL A 258 31.62 -75.03 16.31
CA VAL A 258 32.24 -75.28 17.61
C VAL A 258 31.69 -76.55 18.25
N ILE A 259 30.36 -76.74 18.24
CA ILE A 259 29.71 -77.96 18.75
C ILE A 259 30.22 -79.17 17.96
N GLU A 260 30.27 -79.08 16.63
CA GLU A 260 30.72 -80.17 15.78
C GLU A 260 32.24 -80.45 15.94
N ALA A 261 33.05 -79.42 16.19
CA ALA A 261 34.47 -79.59 16.55
C ALA A 261 34.66 -80.21 17.95
N GLU A 262 33.76 -79.93 18.88
CA GLU A 262 33.76 -80.48 20.24
C GLU A 262 33.29 -81.94 20.23
N GLU A 263 32.28 -82.28 19.42
CA GLU A 263 31.88 -83.66 19.12
C GLU A 263 32.99 -84.45 18.42
N ARG A 264 33.76 -83.81 17.52
CA ARG A 264 34.95 -84.42 16.90
C ARG A 264 36.08 -84.63 17.92
N ARG A 265 36.24 -83.76 18.92
CA ARG A 265 37.21 -83.97 20.02
C ARG A 265 36.79 -85.09 20.97
N CYS A 266 35.51 -85.22 21.29
CA CYS A 266 35.00 -86.33 22.11
C CYS A 266 35.10 -87.70 21.43
N ARG A 267 35.16 -87.75 20.09
CA ARG A 267 35.30 -89.00 19.32
C ARG A 267 36.74 -89.53 19.19
N GLY A 268 37.76 -88.75 19.59
CA GLY A 268 39.12 -89.27 19.78
C GLY A 268 39.83 -89.77 18.51
N ASP A 269 39.82 -89.03 17.41
CA ASP A 269 40.59 -89.38 16.20
C ASP A 269 41.83 -88.51 16.01
N LEU A 270 42.98 -89.19 15.89
CA LEU A 270 44.30 -88.66 15.55
C LEU A 270 44.40 -88.29 14.06
N LEU A 271 45.16 -87.22 13.80
CA LEU A 271 45.49 -86.67 12.49
C LEU A 271 45.95 -87.72 11.47
N THR A 272 45.40 -87.65 10.26
CA THR A 272 46.11 -88.04 9.03
C THR A 272 45.96 -86.96 7.97
N SER A 273 47.09 -86.38 7.62
CA SER A 273 47.33 -85.61 6.39
C SER A 273 46.91 -86.44 5.17
N SER A 274 46.00 -85.91 4.36
CA SER A 274 45.82 -86.40 3.00
C SER A 274 45.56 -85.21 2.09
N SER A 275 46.59 -84.92 1.30
CA SER A 275 46.57 -84.07 0.14
C SER A 275 45.59 -84.60 -0.90
N ASN A 276 44.58 -83.80 -1.27
CA ASN A 276 44.29 -83.57 -2.69
C ASN A 276 43.44 -82.31 -2.91
N PRO A 277 43.66 -81.60 -4.04
CA PRO A 277 43.24 -80.23 -4.22
C PRO A 277 41.80 -80.16 -4.72
N VAL A 278 40.93 -79.53 -3.93
CA VAL A 278 39.55 -79.22 -4.35
C VAL A 278 39.47 -77.74 -4.71
N THR A 279 39.47 -77.52 -6.02
CA THR A 279 38.81 -76.46 -6.79
C THR A 279 38.55 -75.14 -6.05
N LEU A 280 39.47 -74.20 -6.24
CA LEU A 280 39.24 -72.77 -6.04
C LEU A 280 38.09 -72.30 -6.94
N GLN A 281 36.89 -72.16 -6.37
CA GLN A 281 35.92 -71.19 -6.87
C GLN A 281 36.53 -69.80 -6.64
N PRO A 282 36.69 -68.97 -7.69
CA PRO A 282 37.21 -67.63 -7.52
C PRO A 282 36.17 -66.83 -6.72
N LYS A 283 36.50 -66.54 -5.45
CA LYS A 283 35.90 -65.41 -4.73
C LYS A 283 35.94 -64.24 -5.70
N ALA A 284 34.78 -63.66 -6.02
CA ALA A 284 34.73 -62.37 -6.66
C ALA A 284 35.63 -61.44 -5.82
N LYS A 285 36.79 -61.08 -6.37
CA LYS A 285 37.66 -60.07 -5.80
C LYS A 285 36.76 -58.85 -5.68
N ARG A 286 36.31 -58.51 -4.47
CA ARG A 286 36.08 -57.11 -4.14
C ARG A 286 37.39 -56.46 -4.52
N VAL A 287 37.38 -55.71 -5.62
CA VAL A 287 38.44 -54.79 -5.98
C VAL A 287 38.57 -53.88 -4.75
N ARG A 288 39.51 -54.22 -3.87
CA ARG A 288 39.98 -53.29 -2.86
C ARG A 288 40.71 -52.23 -3.68
N LEU A 289 39.97 -51.18 -4.05
CA LEU A 289 40.55 -49.94 -4.56
C LEU A 289 41.77 -49.65 -3.70
N SER A 290 42.91 -49.47 -4.35
CA SER A 290 44.16 -49.10 -3.69
C SER A 290 43.89 -47.88 -2.78
N PRO A 291 44.58 -47.73 -1.64
CA PRO A 291 44.47 -46.55 -0.80
C PRO A 291 44.56 -45.23 -1.60
N GLU A 292 45.33 -45.23 -2.68
CA GLU A 292 45.47 -44.08 -3.59
C GLU A 292 44.23 -43.83 -4.44
N GLU A 293 43.52 -44.87 -4.88
CA GLU A 293 42.30 -44.73 -5.69
C GLU A 293 41.10 -44.26 -4.85
N LYS A 294 41.04 -44.67 -3.57
CA LYS A 294 40.06 -44.11 -2.62
C LYS A 294 40.32 -42.63 -2.36
N LYS A 295 41.59 -42.26 -2.17
CA LYS A 295 41.98 -40.86 -1.96
C LYS A 295 41.65 -39.99 -3.17
N LYS A 296 41.90 -40.48 -4.39
CA LYS A 296 41.50 -39.81 -5.64
C LYS A 296 39.99 -39.65 -5.77
N ASN A 297 39.20 -40.67 -5.39
CA ASN A 297 37.73 -40.56 -5.41
C ASN A 297 37.20 -39.57 -4.36
N ASP A 298 37.77 -39.56 -3.16
CA ASP A 298 37.38 -38.60 -2.12
C ASP A 298 37.77 -37.16 -2.48
N GLU A 299 38.93 -36.96 -3.13
CA GLU A 299 39.34 -35.68 -3.69
C GLU A 299 38.42 -35.24 -4.84
N LYS A 300 38.00 -36.16 -5.71
CA LYS A 300 37.04 -35.89 -6.78
C LYS A 300 35.66 -35.49 -6.23
N ILE A 301 35.17 -36.19 -5.20
CA ILE A 301 33.90 -35.86 -4.53
C ILE A 301 33.99 -34.49 -3.82
N LYS A 302 35.15 -34.15 -3.23
CA LYS A 302 35.37 -32.83 -2.63
C LYS A 302 35.44 -31.73 -3.68
N ALA A 303 36.10 -31.98 -4.82
CA ALA A 303 36.16 -31.05 -5.94
C ALA A 303 34.77 -30.79 -6.55
N ASP A 304 33.96 -31.83 -6.76
CA ASP A 304 32.60 -31.68 -7.28
C ASP A 304 31.70 -30.90 -6.31
N LYS A 305 31.83 -31.14 -4.99
CA LYS A 305 31.11 -30.36 -3.97
C LYS A 305 31.55 -28.90 -3.94
N ALA A 306 32.84 -28.62 -4.15
CA ALA A 306 33.36 -27.26 -4.23
C ALA A 306 32.89 -26.54 -5.50
N ALA A 307 32.89 -27.22 -6.65
CA ALA A 307 32.38 -26.71 -7.91
C ALA A 307 30.89 -26.34 -7.81
N LYS A 308 30.07 -27.22 -7.21
CA LYS A 308 28.65 -26.97 -7.01
C LYS A 308 28.39 -25.77 -6.10
N LYS A 309 29.16 -25.62 -5.00
CA LYS A 309 29.07 -24.42 -4.14
C LYS A 309 29.48 -23.14 -4.86
N ALA A 310 30.47 -23.20 -5.75
CA ALA A 310 30.89 -22.03 -6.54
C ALA A 310 29.83 -21.64 -7.58
N GLU A 311 29.14 -22.62 -8.17
CA GLU A 311 28.01 -22.40 -9.07
C GLU A 311 26.82 -21.75 -8.35
N ASP A 312 26.43 -22.28 -7.19
CA ASP A 312 25.36 -21.73 -6.36
C ASP A 312 25.68 -20.28 -5.90
N ALA A 313 26.95 -19.99 -5.57
CA ALA A 313 27.39 -18.65 -5.22
C ALA A 313 27.31 -17.66 -6.40
N ARG A 314 27.65 -18.11 -7.63
CA ARG A 314 27.50 -17.31 -8.85
C ARG A 314 26.03 -17.04 -9.18
N ALA A 315 25.16 -18.03 -9.00
CA ALA A 315 23.72 -17.87 -9.19
C ALA A 315 23.13 -16.85 -8.21
N LEU A 316 23.56 -16.89 -6.94
CA LEU A 316 23.13 -15.93 -5.91
C LEU A 316 23.59 -14.50 -6.24
N GLU A 317 24.83 -14.31 -6.69
CA GLU A 317 25.32 -13.00 -7.14
C GLU A 317 24.57 -12.50 -8.39
N GLY A 318 24.24 -13.39 -9.33
CA GLY A 318 23.37 -13.06 -10.46
C GLY A 318 21.99 -12.55 -10.01
N PHE A 319 21.38 -13.22 -9.02
CA PHE A 319 20.08 -12.84 -8.47
C PHE A 319 20.11 -11.48 -7.77
N LYS A 320 21.19 -11.18 -7.02
CA LYS A 320 21.38 -9.86 -6.38
C LYS A 320 21.53 -8.75 -7.42
N LYS A 321 22.30 -8.98 -8.49
CA LYS A 321 22.48 -8.00 -9.58
C LYS A 321 21.18 -7.73 -10.33
N ALA A 322 20.39 -8.77 -10.63
CA ALA A 322 19.08 -8.61 -11.26
C ALA A 322 18.12 -7.78 -10.39
N ARG A 323 18.07 -8.06 -9.08
CA ARG A 323 17.25 -7.28 -8.14
C ARG A 323 17.71 -5.84 -8.00
N ALA A 324 19.02 -5.59 -8.03
CA ALA A 324 19.57 -4.23 -8.02
C ALA A 324 19.20 -3.46 -9.30
N ALA A 325 19.28 -4.11 -10.46
CA ALA A 325 18.88 -3.52 -11.74
C ALA A 325 17.39 -3.17 -11.76
N GLU A 326 16.52 -4.06 -11.25
CA GLU A 326 15.08 -3.81 -11.15
C GLU A 326 14.76 -2.59 -10.26
N VAL A 327 15.50 -2.40 -9.17
CA VAL A 327 15.33 -1.24 -8.28
C VAL A 327 15.77 0.07 -8.97
N VAL A 328 16.85 0.03 -9.75
CA VAL A 328 17.31 1.19 -10.54
C VAL A 328 16.29 1.54 -11.63
N GLU A 329 15.75 0.54 -12.32
CA GLU A 329 14.74 0.74 -13.38
C GLU A 329 13.43 1.32 -12.82
N ARG A 330 13.00 0.87 -11.63
CA ARG A 330 11.84 1.48 -10.93
C ARG A 330 12.08 2.93 -10.56
N ARG A 331 13.26 3.26 -10.03
CA ARG A 331 13.62 4.65 -9.69
C ARG A 331 13.73 5.57 -10.91
N ALA A 332 14.19 5.05 -12.05
CA ALA A 332 14.21 5.81 -13.31
C ALA A 332 12.79 6.14 -13.78
N LYS A 333 11.86 5.16 -13.73
CA LYS A 333 10.45 5.38 -14.05
C LYS A 333 9.78 6.38 -13.12
N ASP A 334 10.08 6.32 -11.82
CA ASP A 334 9.55 7.27 -10.84
C ASP A 334 10.09 8.69 -11.05
N GLY A 335 11.34 8.85 -11.48
CA GLY A 335 11.96 10.15 -11.79
C GLY A 335 11.48 10.79 -13.10
N GLU A 336 11.16 9.99 -14.12
CA GLU A 336 10.56 10.49 -15.38
C GLU A 336 9.13 10.99 -15.20
N ILE A 337 8.40 10.45 -14.21
CA ILE A 337 7.06 10.92 -13.84
C ILE A 337 7.12 12.27 -13.12
N GLU A 338 8.18 12.54 -12.34
CA GLU A 338 8.37 13.84 -11.69
C GLU A 338 8.81 14.94 -12.67
N SER A 339 9.66 14.63 -13.65
CA SER A 339 10.14 15.63 -14.63
C SER A 339 9.08 16.02 -15.67
N THR A 340 8.17 15.11 -16.04
CA THR A 340 7.01 15.41 -16.91
C THR A 340 5.87 16.15 -16.20
N SER A 341 5.95 16.31 -14.88
CA SER A 341 4.98 17.09 -14.09
C SER A 341 5.41 18.55 -13.84
N LEU A 342 6.61 18.93 -14.27
CA LEU A 342 7.23 20.26 -14.06
C LEU A 342 7.46 21.07 -15.35
N THR A 343 6.95 20.59 -16.49
CA THR A 343 6.84 21.33 -17.76
C THR A 343 5.38 21.41 -18.16
#